data_AF-A0A016WB68-F1
#
_entry.id   AF-A0A016WB68-F1
#
_cell.length_a   1.000
_cell.length_b   1.000
_cell.length_c   1.000
_cell.angle_alpha   90.00
_cell.angle_beta   90.00
_cell.angle_gamma   90.00
#
_symmetry.space_group_name_H-M   'P 1'
#
loop_
_entity.id
_entity.type
_entity.pdbx_description
1 polymer ?
#
loop_
_entity_poly.entity_id
_entity_poly.type
_entity_poly.pdbx_seq_one_letter_code
_entity_poly.pdbx_strand_id
1 'polypeptide(L)'
;MEGDVVEPTVSITFTQPTTMRMVVDEEANGVDESDDAASAAPPPSPDEMEQVYANLDCIEEIIASDEQYPMEGIDDAEERYARMANDLEDALKKVEGHQMTMDVLHVSHTQERVQTLKKDLMERREKAVEERKEWQALQHVLFEAEKGVAMGDNAMDRFTGRQTSPPLQELEERQTAVEELLPRTESLVCDAVRRLGVILPRLRENSERATAIRNRVRDVETRFRDLVRAARESRVRLDARAVDQGQLRQGLENLQF
;
A
#
# COMPACT_ATOMS: atom_id res chain seq x y z
N MET A 1 -18.07 50.65 67.89
CA MET A 1 -17.39 51.28 66.75
C MET A 1 -18.10 50.76 65.52
N GLU A 2 -19.13 51.50 65.10
CA GLU A 2 -19.94 51.23 63.91
C GLU A 2 -19.11 51.66 62.69
N GLY A 3 -18.91 50.73 61.76
CA GLY A 3 -18.27 50.97 60.47
C GLY A 3 -19.35 51.11 59.41
N ASP A 4 -19.48 52.32 58.89
CA ASP A 4 -20.37 52.72 57.81
C ASP A 4 -19.85 52.13 56.49
N VAL A 5 -20.61 51.26 55.84
CA VAL A 5 -20.29 50.70 54.51
C VAL A 5 -21.22 51.36 53.51
N VAL A 6 -20.67 52.30 52.74
CA VAL A 6 -21.37 53.01 51.67
C VAL A 6 -21.43 52.11 50.44
N GLU A 7 -22.61 51.59 50.12
CA GLU A 7 -22.88 50.92 48.84
C GLU A 7 -22.95 51.95 47.71
N PRO A 8 -22.28 51.73 46.56
CA PRO A 8 -22.39 52.62 45.42
C PRO A 8 -23.70 52.35 44.64
N THR A 9 -24.65 53.28 44.73
CA THR A 9 -25.85 53.32 43.89
C THR A 9 -25.46 53.62 42.43
N VAL A 10 -25.71 52.67 41.53
CA VAL A 10 -25.58 52.87 40.08
C VAL A 10 -26.90 53.40 39.53
N SER A 11 -26.92 54.67 39.12
CA SER A 11 -28.06 55.31 38.46
C SER A 11 -28.06 54.98 36.97
N ILE A 12 -29.07 54.27 36.47
CA ILE A 12 -29.28 54.02 35.04
C ILE A 12 -30.26 55.07 34.50
N THR A 13 -29.77 55.98 33.65
CA THR A 13 -30.59 56.98 32.97
C THR A 13 -31.15 56.39 31.68
N PHE A 14 -32.47 56.24 31.58
CA PHE A 14 -33.16 55.86 30.35
C PHE A 14 -33.28 57.07 29.42
N THR A 15 -32.59 57.05 28.28
CA THR A 15 -32.84 57.98 27.17
C THR A 15 -34.03 57.48 26.34
N GLN A 16 -35.01 58.36 26.13
CA GLN A 16 -36.17 58.07 25.28
C GLN A 16 -35.75 57.90 23.82
N PRO A 17 -36.34 56.97 23.04
CA PRO A 17 -36.11 56.90 21.61
C PRO A 17 -36.84 58.05 20.91
N THR A 18 -36.07 58.91 20.26
CA THR A 18 -36.55 59.97 19.36
C THR A 18 -37.21 59.35 18.14
N THR A 19 -38.52 59.53 17.98
CA THR A 19 -39.26 59.19 16.77
C THR A 19 -38.94 60.20 15.67
N MET A 20 -38.06 59.86 14.73
CA MET A 20 -37.89 60.66 13.51
C MET A 20 -38.95 60.27 12.48
N ARG A 21 -39.70 61.27 12.05
CA ARG A 21 -40.71 61.21 10.99
C ARG A 21 -39.98 61.45 9.66
N MET A 22 -39.82 60.41 8.84
CA MET A 22 -39.33 60.56 7.46
C MET A 22 -40.37 61.34 6.65
N VAL A 23 -39.98 62.51 6.16
CA VAL A 23 -40.67 63.24 5.10
C VAL A 23 -40.04 62.77 3.79
N VAL A 24 -40.90 62.28 2.89
CA VAL A 24 -40.56 61.89 1.53
C VAL A 24 -40.39 63.16 0.72
N ASP A 25 -39.20 63.39 0.16
CA ASP A 25 -39.00 64.30 -0.96
C ASP A 25 -38.46 63.47 -2.14
N GLU A 26 -39.30 63.33 -3.16
CA GLU A 26 -38.94 62.92 -4.51
C GLU A 26 -38.21 64.09 -5.19
N GLU A 27 -37.01 63.85 -5.73
CA GLU A 27 -36.67 64.08 -7.14
C GLU A 27 -35.15 64.03 -7.42
N ALA A 28 -34.84 63.35 -8.53
CA ALA A 28 -33.73 63.55 -9.47
C ALA A 28 -32.32 62.95 -9.20
N ASN A 29 -32.12 61.80 -9.87
CA ASN A 29 -30.98 61.46 -10.74
C ASN A 29 -29.59 61.22 -10.12
N GLY A 30 -29.21 59.94 -10.06
CA GLY A 30 -27.83 59.50 -9.89
C GLY A 30 -27.75 57.98 -9.82
N VAL A 31 -27.33 57.36 -10.92
CA VAL A 31 -27.09 55.92 -11.06
C VAL A 31 -26.02 55.48 -10.07
N ASP A 32 -26.34 54.55 -9.17
CA ASP A 32 -25.36 53.60 -8.64
C ASP A 32 -26.08 52.32 -8.16
N GLU A 33 -26.00 51.28 -8.99
CA GLU A 33 -26.36 49.91 -8.63
C GLU A 33 -25.35 49.42 -7.59
N SER A 34 -25.69 49.57 -6.31
CA SER A 34 -25.04 48.83 -5.24
C SER A 34 -25.95 47.68 -4.83
N ASP A 35 -25.61 46.54 -5.42
CA ASP A 35 -26.09 45.19 -5.23
C ASP A 35 -25.98 44.79 -3.75
N ASP A 36 -27.01 45.13 -2.97
CA ASP A 36 -27.17 44.70 -1.57
C ASP A 36 -27.72 43.26 -1.56
N ALA A 37 -26.88 42.34 -2.04
CA ALA A 37 -27.08 40.91 -1.93
C ALA A 37 -25.99 40.35 -1.03
N ALA A 38 -26.19 40.50 0.29
CA ALA A 38 -25.60 39.58 1.24
C ALA A 38 -26.01 38.17 0.80
N SER A 39 -25.08 37.47 0.15
CA SER A 39 -25.23 36.09 -0.31
C SER A 39 -25.38 35.22 0.94
N ALA A 40 -26.61 35.14 1.45
CA ALA A 40 -27.00 34.10 2.37
C ALA A 40 -26.86 32.81 1.59
N ALA A 41 -25.85 32.02 1.96
CA ALA A 41 -25.67 30.68 1.44
C ALA A 41 -27.03 29.96 1.51
N PRO A 42 -27.43 29.24 0.44
CA PRO A 42 -28.68 28.50 0.46
C PRO A 42 -28.72 27.60 1.70
N PRO A 43 -29.88 27.46 2.37
CA PRO A 43 -30.00 26.63 3.56
C PRO A 43 -29.49 25.22 3.21
N PRO A 44 -28.64 24.64 4.04
CA PRO A 44 -27.92 23.45 3.65
C PRO A 44 -28.92 22.29 3.55
N SER A 45 -28.84 21.54 2.46
CA SER A 45 -29.90 20.62 2.07
C SER A 45 -29.88 19.36 2.95
N PRO A 46 -31.04 18.78 3.34
CA PRO A 46 -31.08 17.55 4.13
C PRO A 46 -30.29 16.38 3.50
N ASP A 47 -30.23 16.38 2.17
CA ASP A 47 -29.50 15.40 1.35
C ASP A 47 -27.98 15.43 1.59
N GLU A 48 -27.41 16.58 1.99
CA GLU A 48 -25.97 16.70 2.26
C GLU A 48 -25.53 15.93 3.50
N MET A 49 -26.37 15.89 4.54
CA MET A 49 -26.08 15.17 5.77
C MET A 49 -26.28 13.66 5.60
N GLU A 50 -27.25 13.23 4.80
CA GLU A 50 -27.38 11.82 4.41
C GLU A 50 -26.13 11.33 3.68
N GLN A 51 -25.59 12.15 2.76
CA GLN A 51 -24.32 11.84 2.10
C GLN A 51 -23.14 11.74 3.08
N VAL A 52 -23.10 12.58 4.12
CA VAL A 52 -22.07 12.49 5.17
C VAL A 52 -22.14 11.12 5.86
N TYR A 53 -23.32 10.69 6.29
CA TYR A 53 -23.46 9.39 6.97
C TYR A 53 -23.10 8.23 6.04
N ALA A 54 -23.58 8.25 4.79
CA ALA A 54 -23.22 7.24 3.80
C ALA A 54 -21.70 7.16 3.56
N ASN A 55 -21.02 8.31 3.53
CA ASN A 55 -19.57 8.36 3.40
C ASN A 55 -18.86 7.76 4.63
N LEU A 56 -19.31 8.08 5.84
CA LEU A 56 -18.73 7.53 7.07
C LEU A 56 -18.90 6.01 7.15
N ASP A 57 -20.07 5.50 6.78
CA ASP A 57 -20.36 4.06 6.73
C ASP A 57 -19.46 3.35 5.72
N CYS A 58 -19.28 3.94 4.52
CA CYS A 58 -18.38 3.43 3.49
C CYS A 58 -16.92 3.38 3.97
N ILE A 59 -16.45 4.44 4.64
CA ILE A 59 -15.08 4.49 5.19
C ILE A 59 -14.89 3.38 6.22
N GLU A 60 -15.84 3.18 7.13
CA GLU A 60 -15.78 2.11 8.14
C GLU A 60 -15.78 0.72 7.52
N GLU A 61 -16.58 0.48 6.48
CA GLU A 61 -16.58 -0.80 5.77
C GLU A 61 -15.21 -1.09 5.13
N ILE A 62 -14.61 -0.08 4.49
CA ILE A 62 -13.28 -0.24 3.89
C ILE A 62 -12.22 -0.49 4.98
N ILE A 63 -12.27 0.25 6.09
CA ILE A 63 -11.38 0.08 7.24
C ILE A 63 -11.48 -1.35 7.80
N ALA A 64 -12.71 -1.88 7.93
CA ALA A 64 -12.93 -3.24 8.41
C ALA A 64 -12.40 -4.30 7.42
N SER A 65 -12.57 -4.07 6.11
CA SER A 65 -12.00 -4.94 5.08
C SER A 65 -10.46 -4.94 5.09
N ASP A 66 -9.85 -3.77 5.22
CA ASP A 66 -8.38 -3.61 5.26
C ASP A 66 -7.79 -4.20 6.56
N GLU A 67 -8.54 -4.19 7.67
CA GLU A 67 -8.12 -4.86 8.90
C GLU A 67 -8.09 -6.39 8.73
N GLN A 68 -9.08 -6.94 8.03
CA GLN A 68 -9.15 -8.37 7.76
C GLN A 68 -8.08 -8.83 6.76
N TYR A 69 -7.85 -8.06 5.71
CA TYR A 69 -6.93 -8.42 4.61
C TYR A 69 -5.99 -7.26 4.23
N PRO A 70 -5.04 -6.90 5.10
CA PRO A 70 -4.21 -5.70 4.93
C PRO A 70 -3.32 -5.72 3.69
N MET A 71 -3.04 -6.91 3.14
CA MET A 71 -2.18 -7.06 1.98
C MET A 71 -2.93 -7.00 0.63
N GLU A 72 -4.26 -6.98 0.64
CA GLU A 72 -5.06 -7.09 -0.60
C GLU A 72 -4.96 -5.82 -1.46
N GLY A 73 -5.01 -4.65 -0.82
CA GLY A 73 -4.92 -3.32 -1.45
C GLY A 73 -3.67 -2.54 -1.05
N ILE A 74 -2.53 -3.20 -0.88
CA ILE A 74 -1.32 -2.53 -0.34
C ILE A 74 -0.68 -1.53 -1.32
N ASP A 75 -0.90 -1.71 -2.63
CA ASP A 75 -0.33 -0.85 -3.68
C ASP A 75 -1.01 0.52 -3.75
N ASP A 76 -2.30 0.58 -3.45
CA ASP A 76 -3.13 1.79 -3.49
C ASP A 76 -3.51 2.31 -2.09
N ALA A 77 -3.05 1.66 -1.02
CA ALA A 77 -3.35 2.01 0.37
C ALA A 77 -3.09 3.50 0.68
N GLU A 78 -1.98 4.07 0.20
CA GLU A 78 -1.65 5.48 0.41
C GLU A 78 -2.68 6.42 -0.23
N GLU A 79 -3.04 6.17 -1.48
CA GLU A 79 -4.02 6.97 -2.21
C GLU A 79 -5.44 6.79 -1.64
N ARG A 80 -5.80 5.57 -1.22
CA ARG A 80 -7.07 5.29 -0.54
C ARG A 80 -7.19 6.06 0.77
N TYR A 81 -6.21 5.95 1.66
CA TYR A 81 -6.25 6.64 2.94
C TYR A 81 -6.18 8.17 2.79
N ALA A 82 -5.47 8.68 1.77
CA ALA A 82 -5.50 10.10 1.46
C ALA A 82 -6.89 10.57 1.01
N ARG A 83 -7.59 9.80 0.17
CA ARG A 83 -8.97 10.10 -0.23
C ARG A 83 -9.93 10.09 0.96
N MET A 84 -9.88 9.06 1.80
CA MET A 84 -10.72 8.99 3.01
C MET A 84 -10.43 10.15 3.98
N ALA A 85 -9.17 10.57 4.12
CA ALA A 85 -8.83 11.71 4.97
C ALA A 85 -9.47 13.01 4.46
N ASN A 86 -9.48 13.24 3.14
CA ASN A 86 -10.17 14.37 2.52
C ASN A 86 -11.69 14.27 2.73
N ASP A 87 -12.28 13.08 2.52
CA ASP A 87 -13.71 12.85 2.73
C ASP A 87 -14.14 13.13 4.18
N LEU A 88 -13.30 12.76 5.16
CA LEU A 88 -13.52 13.08 6.58
C LEU A 88 -13.36 14.57 6.89
N GLU A 89 -12.48 15.28 6.18
CA GLU A 89 -12.36 16.73 6.31
C GLU A 89 -13.59 17.45 5.75
N ASP A 90 -14.07 17.02 4.59
CA ASP A 90 -15.27 17.56 3.97
C ASP A 90 -16.53 17.22 4.78
N ALA A 91 -16.61 16.02 5.35
CA ALA A 91 -17.66 15.65 6.30
C ALA A 91 -17.67 16.58 7.52
N LEU A 92 -16.50 16.90 8.09
CA LEU A 92 -16.41 17.80 9.22
C LEU A 92 -16.91 19.21 8.88
N LYS A 93 -16.49 19.76 7.73
CA LYS A 93 -16.96 21.06 7.23
C LYS A 93 -18.47 21.11 7.06
N LYS A 94 -19.07 20.04 6.51
CA LYS A 94 -20.52 19.93 6.36
C LYS A 94 -21.24 19.89 7.70
N VAL A 95 -20.74 19.11 8.67
CA VAL A 95 -21.31 19.04 10.02
C VAL A 95 -21.25 20.40 10.73
N GLU A 96 -20.14 21.12 10.60
CA GLU A 96 -19.99 22.48 11.12
C GLU A 96 -20.98 23.46 10.45
N GLY A 97 -21.16 23.37 9.14
CA GLY A 97 -22.15 24.17 8.40
C GLY A 97 -23.59 23.92 8.84
N HIS A 98 -23.91 22.70 9.29
CA HIS A 98 -25.23 22.31 9.80
C HIS A 98 -25.37 22.45 11.31
N GLN A 99 -24.38 23.00 12.03
CA GLN A 99 -24.39 23.04 13.49
C GLN A 99 -25.58 23.83 14.07
N MET A 100 -26.07 24.83 13.34
CA MET A 100 -27.21 25.66 13.77
C MET A 100 -28.58 25.03 13.45
N THR A 101 -28.61 24.02 12.56
CA THR A 101 -29.85 23.37 12.10
C THR A 101 -30.00 21.95 12.63
N MET A 102 -28.91 21.33 13.08
CA MET A 102 -28.88 19.98 13.64
C MET A 102 -28.89 19.98 15.17
N ASP A 103 -29.41 18.90 15.76
CA ASP A 103 -29.39 18.69 17.21
C ASP A 103 -27.94 18.66 17.74
N VAL A 104 -27.68 19.36 18.84
CA VAL A 104 -26.34 19.51 19.43
C VAL A 104 -25.70 18.15 19.75
N LEU A 105 -26.49 17.17 20.20
CA LEU A 105 -25.99 15.81 20.45
C LEU A 105 -25.63 15.10 19.14
N HIS A 106 -26.43 15.29 18.08
CA HIS A 106 -26.14 14.73 16.76
C HIS A 106 -24.86 15.32 16.16
N VAL A 107 -24.66 16.64 16.29
CA VAL A 107 -23.40 17.31 15.89
C VAL A 107 -22.23 16.73 16.65
N SER A 108 -22.32 16.66 17.99
CA SER A 108 -21.24 16.15 18.84
C SER A 108 -20.87 14.71 18.49
N HIS A 109 -21.86 13.82 18.34
CA HIS A 109 -21.63 12.42 18.02
C HIS A 109 -21.00 12.25 16.63
N THR A 110 -21.47 13.01 15.64
CA THR A 110 -20.91 12.93 14.27
C THR A 110 -19.48 13.46 14.23
N GLN A 111 -19.19 14.55 14.95
CA GLN A 111 -17.83 15.07 15.08
C GLN A 111 -16.90 14.07 15.78
N GLU A 112 -17.35 13.43 16.87
CA GLU A 112 -16.58 12.41 17.57
C GLU A 112 -16.28 11.20 16.67
N ARG A 113 -17.28 10.73 15.91
CA ARG A 113 -17.12 9.66 14.91
C ARG A 113 -16.06 10.03 13.87
N VAL A 114 -16.14 11.22 13.28
CA VAL A 114 -15.14 11.73 12.32
C VAL A 114 -13.74 11.79 12.93
N GLN A 115 -13.60 12.32 14.14
CA GLN A 115 -12.29 12.43 14.80
C GLN A 115 -11.70 11.05 15.12
N THR A 116 -12.55 10.10 15.52
CA THR A 116 -12.14 8.71 15.77
C THR A 116 -11.62 8.08 14.49
N LEU A 117 -12.36 8.21 13.39
CA LEU A 117 -11.94 7.70 12.08
C LEU A 117 -10.66 8.37 11.57
N LYS A 118 -10.47 9.67 11.79
CA LYS A 118 -9.22 10.37 11.44
C LYS A 118 -8.02 9.80 12.18
N LYS A 119 -8.15 9.56 13.49
CA LYS A 119 -7.10 8.93 14.28
C LYS A 119 -6.80 7.52 13.78
N ASP A 120 -7.85 6.74 13.54
CA ASP A 120 -7.77 5.36 13.08
C ASP A 120 -7.07 5.23 11.71
N LEU A 121 -7.35 6.16 10.79
CA LEU A 121 -6.69 6.27 9.49
C LEU A 121 -5.21 6.62 9.61
N MET A 122 -4.82 7.49 10.55
CA MET A 122 -3.39 7.82 10.74
C MET A 122 -2.61 6.59 11.19
N GLU A 123 -3.12 5.85 12.17
CA GLU A 123 -2.48 4.61 12.66
C GLU A 123 -2.40 3.55 11.56
N ARG A 124 -3.46 3.40 10.75
CA ARG A 124 -3.47 2.48 9.60
C ARG A 124 -2.52 2.90 8.48
N ARG A 125 -2.38 4.19 8.22
CA ARG A 125 -1.43 4.70 7.24
C ARG A 125 0.00 4.36 7.62
N GLU A 126 0.37 4.52 8.90
CA GLU A 126 1.69 4.14 9.41
C GLU A 126 1.91 2.63 9.28
N LYS A 127 0.93 1.83 9.68
CA LYS A 127 0.98 0.37 9.54
C LYS A 127 1.17 -0.06 8.07
N ALA A 128 0.39 0.50 7.15
CA ALA A 128 0.47 0.16 5.74
C ALA A 128 1.84 0.46 5.10
N VAL A 129 2.60 1.44 5.63
CA VAL A 129 3.99 1.67 5.18
C VAL A 129 4.88 0.48 5.50
N GLU A 130 4.78 -0.09 6.70
CA GLU A 130 5.56 -1.27 7.09
C GLU A 130 5.12 -2.51 6.30
N GLU A 131 3.82 -2.69 6.10
CA GLU A 131 3.26 -3.79 5.31
C GLU A 131 3.70 -3.70 3.83
N ARG A 132 3.76 -2.49 3.27
CA ARG A 132 4.30 -2.25 1.92
C ARG A 132 5.78 -2.61 1.83
N LYS A 133 6.59 -2.29 2.84
CA LYS A 133 8.01 -2.69 2.87
C LYS A 133 8.16 -4.20 2.89
N GLU A 134 7.33 -4.89 3.68
CA GLU A 134 7.32 -6.35 3.75
C GLU A 134 6.94 -6.98 2.40
N TRP A 135 5.91 -6.44 1.75
CA TRP A 135 5.48 -6.86 0.42
C TRP A 135 6.57 -6.64 -0.63
N GLN A 136 7.19 -5.47 -0.66
CA GLN A 136 8.31 -5.15 -1.56
C GLN A 136 9.51 -6.06 -1.32
N ALA A 137 9.80 -6.42 -0.07
CA ALA A 137 10.87 -7.33 0.27
C ALA A 137 10.62 -8.74 -0.29
N LEU A 138 9.38 -9.26 -0.23
CA LEU A 138 9.02 -10.51 -0.91
C LEU A 138 9.23 -10.38 -2.42
N GLN A 139 8.73 -9.31 -3.05
CA GLN A 139 8.86 -9.11 -4.50
C GLN A 139 10.33 -9.07 -4.93
N HIS A 140 11.18 -8.36 -4.18
CA HIS A 140 12.61 -8.27 -4.47
C HIS A 140 13.32 -9.63 -4.35
N VAL A 141 13.08 -10.36 -3.26
CA VAL A 141 13.69 -11.68 -3.05
C VAL A 141 13.23 -12.66 -4.14
N LEU A 142 11.95 -12.62 -4.50
CA LEU A 142 11.40 -13.46 -5.56
C LEU A 142 12.04 -13.14 -6.92
N PHE A 143 12.21 -11.86 -7.25
CA PHE A 143 12.90 -11.43 -8.46
C PHE A 143 14.36 -11.90 -8.51
N GLU A 144 15.11 -11.77 -7.42
CA GLU A 144 16.50 -12.24 -7.37
C GLU A 144 16.58 -13.78 -7.44
N ALA A 145 15.62 -14.50 -6.86
CA ALA A 145 15.51 -15.96 -7.01
C ALA A 145 15.24 -16.35 -8.47
N GLU A 146 14.27 -15.71 -9.13
CA GLU A 146 13.94 -15.90 -10.55
C GLU A 146 15.16 -15.68 -11.45
N LYS A 147 15.90 -14.59 -11.18
CA LYS A 147 17.13 -14.25 -11.88
C LYS A 147 18.22 -15.31 -11.67
N GLY A 148 18.41 -15.78 -10.44
CA GLY A 148 19.35 -16.85 -10.13
C GLY A 148 19.05 -18.14 -10.91
N VAL A 149 17.79 -18.58 -10.87
CA VAL A 149 17.34 -19.76 -11.64
C VAL A 149 17.58 -19.56 -13.14
N ALA A 150 17.20 -18.40 -13.69
CA ALA A 150 17.42 -18.11 -15.11
C ALA A 150 18.91 -18.06 -15.50
N MET A 151 19.79 -17.57 -14.62
CA MET A 151 21.24 -17.62 -14.85
C MET A 151 21.76 -19.06 -14.87
N GLY A 152 21.26 -19.92 -13.97
CA GLY A 152 21.56 -21.35 -13.95
C GLY A 152 21.08 -22.07 -15.21
N ASP A 153 19.83 -21.85 -15.62
CA ASP A 153 19.26 -22.41 -16.85
C ASP A 153 20.10 -22.02 -18.07
N ASN A 154 20.44 -20.73 -18.20
CA ASN A 154 21.28 -20.24 -19.30
C ASN A 154 22.68 -20.83 -19.28
N ALA A 155 23.29 -20.98 -18.10
CA ALA A 155 24.58 -21.68 -18.00
C ALA A 155 24.43 -23.14 -18.46
N MET A 156 23.30 -23.77 -18.15
CA MET A 156 22.98 -25.15 -18.51
C MET A 156 22.57 -25.37 -20.00
N ASP A 157 22.16 -24.34 -20.73
CA ASP A 157 21.71 -24.48 -22.12
C ASP A 157 22.72 -24.04 -23.19
N ARG A 158 23.90 -23.52 -22.80
CA ARG A 158 24.91 -22.95 -23.72
C ARG A 158 25.41 -23.84 -24.88
N PHE A 159 25.09 -25.12 -24.91
CA PHE A 159 25.58 -26.06 -25.93
C PHE A 159 24.50 -26.88 -26.62
N THR A 160 23.22 -26.64 -26.30
CA THR A 160 22.08 -27.30 -26.93
C THR A 160 22.02 -26.85 -28.40
N GLY A 161 22.45 -27.71 -29.33
CA GLY A 161 22.43 -27.44 -30.78
C GLY A 161 23.79 -27.42 -31.50
N ARG A 162 24.92 -27.63 -30.80
CA ARG A 162 26.21 -27.83 -31.50
C ARG A 162 26.29 -29.25 -32.09
N GLN A 163 26.83 -29.37 -33.32
CA GLN A 163 27.07 -30.67 -33.97
C GLN A 163 28.20 -31.47 -33.30
N THR A 164 29.08 -30.81 -32.55
CA THR A 164 30.21 -31.42 -31.84
C THR A 164 30.08 -31.22 -30.34
N SER A 165 30.38 -32.29 -29.58
CA SER A 165 30.41 -32.23 -28.12
C SER A 165 31.50 -31.28 -27.65
N PRO A 166 31.23 -30.36 -26.70
CA PRO A 166 32.24 -29.45 -26.16
C PRO A 166 33.43 -30.22 -25.53
N PRO A 167 34.63 -29.61 -25.46
CA PRO A 167 35.76 -30.19 -24.74
C PRO A 167 35.45 -30.32 -23.24
N LEU A 168 36.14 -31.23 -22.56
CA LEU A 168 35.88 -31.56 -21.14
C LEU A 168 36.05 -30.33 -20.24
N GLN A 169 37.10 -29.55 -20.45
CA GLN A 169 37.41 -28.35 -19.66
C GLN A 169 36.30 -27.28 -19.73
N GLU A 170 35.73 -27.03 -20.92
CA GLU A 170 34.60 -26.10 -21.07
C GLU A 170 33.36 -26.58 -20.29
N LEU A 171 33.15 -27.90 -20.20
CA LEU A 171 32.04 -28.46 -19.42
C LEU A 171 32.29 -28.37 -17.92
N GLU A 172 33.55 -28.52 -17.47
CA GLU A 172 33.95 -28.39 -16.07
C GLU A 172 33.77 -26.95 -15.56
N GLU A 173 34.24 -25.97 -16.33
CA GLU A 173 34.08 -24.55 -16.01
C GLU A 173 32.60 -24.17 -15.89
N ARG A 174 31.78 -24.66 -16.81
CA ARG A 174 30.33 -24.45 -16.78
C ARG A 174 29.67 -25.11 -15.58
N GLN A 175 30.01 -26.37 -15.30
CA GLN A 175 29.46 -27.11 -14.17
C GLN A 175 29.82 -26.39 -12.86
N THR A 176 31.05 -25.91 -12.73
CA THR A 176 31.53 -25.15 -11.58
C THR A 176 30.73 -23.85 -11.40
N ALA A 177 30.53 -23.08 -12.48
CA ALA A 177 29.74 -21.85 -12.44
C ALA A 177 28.29 -22.07 -11.97
N VAL A 178 27.67 -23.20 -12.34
CA VAL A 178 26.32 -23.56 -11.85
C VAL A 178 26.38 -23.96 -10.38
N GLU A 179 27.32 -24.83 -10.00
CA GLU A 179 27.50 -25.30 -8.62
C GLU A 179 27.78 -24.15 -7.63
N GLU A 180 28.49 -23.11 -8.05
CA GLU A 180 28.73 -21.91 -7.24
C GLU A 180 27.47 -21.04 -7.06
N LEU A 181 26.58 -21.03 -8.06
CA LEU A 181 25.36 -20.22 -8.03
C LEU A 181 24.24 -20.87 -7.19
N LEU A 182 24.15 -22.20 -7.20
CA LEU A 182 23.07 -22.95 -6.55
C LEU A 182 22.85 -22.60 -5.06
N PRO A 183 23.86 -22.53 -4.19
CA PRO A 183 23.66 -22.24 -2.77
C PRO A 183 23.03 -20.86 -2.52
N ARG A 184 23.43 -19.86 -3.31
CA ARG A 184 22.87 -18.51 -3.21
C ARG A 184 21.42 -18.50 -3.67
N THR A 185 21.11 -19.16 -4.79
CA THR A 185 19.74 -19.25 -5.30
C THR A 185 18.85 -20.04 -4.36
N GLU A 186 19.32 -21.13 -3.76
CA GLU A 186 18.59 -21.91 -2.76
C GLU A 186 18.16 -21.04 -1.57
N SER A 187 19.09 -20.24 -1.04
CA SER A 187 18.81 -19.32 0.07
C SER A 187 17.69 -18.32 -0.29
N LEU A 188 17.73 -17.77 -1.51
CA LEU A 188 16.70 -16.85 -2.01
C LEU A 188 15.34 -17.53 -2.18
N VAL A 189 15.29 -18.74 -2.73
CA VAL A 189 14.04 -19.52 -2.87
C VAL A 189 13.44 -19.82 -1.50
N CYS A 190 14.26 -20.29 -0.55
CA CYS A 190 13.83 -20.55 0.82
C CYS A 190 13.32 -19.28 1.51
N ASP A 191 13.96 -18.12 1.29
CA ASP A 191 13.49 -16.84 1.85
C ASP A 191 12.17 -16.38 1.22
N ALA A 192 12.01 -16.54 -0.10
CA ALA A 192 10.73 -16.25 -0.77
C ALA A 192 9.58 -17.09 -0.19
N VAL A 193 9.80 -18.41 -0.01
CA VAL A 193 8.82 -19.33 0.59
C VAL A 193 8.47 -18.91 2.02
N ARG A 194 9.48 -18.59 2.84
CA ARG A 194 9.28 -18.16 4.23
C ARG A 194 8.44 -16.88 4.31
N ARG A 195 8.80 -15.87 3.52
CA ARG A 195 8.08 -14.59 3.46
C ARG A 195 6.65 -14.77 2.95
N LEU A 196 6.46 -15.59 1.92
CA LEU A 196 5.12 -15.94 1.45
C LEU A 196 4.27 -16.57 2.57
N GLY A 197 4.86 -17.43 3.41
CA GLY A 197 4.16 -18.04 4.55
C GLY A 197 3.61 -17.04 5.56
N VAL A 198 4.26 -15.87 5.70
CA VAL A 198 3.80 -14.78 6.59
C VAL A 198 2.75 -13.88 5.90
N ILE A 199 2.91 -13.64 4.60
CA ILE A 199 2.05 -12.73 3.83
C ILE A 199 0.72 -13.40 3.42
N LEU A 200 0.75 -14.68 3.05
CA LEU A 200 -0.41 -15.36 2.46
C LEU A 200 -1.66 -15.37 3.37
N PRO A 201 -1.58 -15.57 4.70
CA PRO A 201 -2.74 -15.50 5.59
C PRO A 201 -3.38 -14.11 5.71
N ARG A 202 -2.68 -13.05 5.27
CA ARG A 202 -3.11 -11.65 5.33
C ARG A 202 -3.71 -11.17 4.01
N LEU A 203 -3.80 -12.07 3.03
CA LEU A 203 -4.50 -11.88 1.77
C LEU A 203 -5.84 -12.61 1.83
N ARG A 204 -6.80 -12.16 1.03
CA ARG A 204 -8.07 -12.87 0.92
C ARG A 204 -7.83 -14.25 0.29
N GLU A 205 -8.46 -15.28 0.87
CA GLU A 205 -8.30 -16.63 0.36
C GLU A 205 -8.75 -16.72 -1.10
N ASN A 206 -7.90 -17.28 -1.95
CA ASN A 206 -8.13 -17.42 -3.39
C ASN A 206 -8.37 -16.10 -4.14
N SER A 207 -7.94 -14.96 -3.59
CA SER A 207 -7.88 -13.73 -4.38
C SER A 207 -6.90 -13.88 -5.54
N GLU A 208 -7.09 -13.05 -6.58
CA GLU A 208 -6.19 -13.02 -7.73
C GLU A 208 -4.73 -12.78 -7.28
N ARG A 209 -4.54 -11.84 -6.35
CA ARG A 209 -3.24 -11.51 -5.76
C ARG A 209 -2.64 -12.70 -5.01
N ALA A 210 -3.40 -13.34 -4.13
CA ALA A 210 -2.94 -14.52 -3.38
C ALA A 210 -2.58 -15.68 -4.31
N THR A 211 -3.38 -15.90 -5.34
CA THR A 211 -3.16 -16.96 -6.32
C THR A 211 -1.94 -16.68 -7.18
N ALA A 212 -1.79 -15.45 -7.67
CA ALA A 212 -0.67 -15.03 -8.50
C ALA A 212 0.66 -15.17 -7.76
N ILE A 213 0.78 -14.65 -6.53
CA ILE A 213 2.04 -14.72 -5.78
C ILE A 213 2.39 -16.17 -5.37
N ARG A 214 1.39 -16.98 -5.02
CA ARG A 214 1.55 -18.40 -4.70
C ARG A 214 2.08 -19.19 -5.90
N ASN A 215 1.47 -18.98 -7.07
CA ASN A 215 1.91 -19.63 -8.30
C ASN A 215 3.34 -19.22 -8.65
N ARG A 216 3.65 -17.93 -8.57
CA ARG A 216 4.97 -17.40 -8.90
C ARG A 216 6.08 -17.98 -8.00
N VAL A 217 5.85 -18.09 -6.68
CA VAL A 217 6.80 -18.75 -5.76
C VAL A 217 6.93 -20.24 -6.06
N ARG A 218 5.82 -20.94 -6.32
CA ARG A 218 5.82 -22.36 -6.66
C ARG A 218 6.57 -22.65 -7.97
N ASP A 219 6.41 -21.80 -8.97
CA ASP A 219 7.07 -21.93 -10.27
C ASP A 219 8.58 -21.79 -10.12
N VAL A 220 9.04 -20.79 -9.35
CA VAL A 220 10.46 -20.60 -9.05
C VAL A 220 11.04 -21.78 -8.26
N GLU A 221 10.32 -22.27 -7.26
CA GLU A 221 10.74 -23.45 -6.48
C GLU A 221 10.88 -24.69 -7.37
N THR A 222 9.90 -24.92 -8.25
CA THR A 222 9.89 -26.06 -9.17
C THR A 222 11.06 -25.97 -10.14
N ARG A 223 11.26 -24.80 -10.77
CA ARG A 223 12.38 -24.58 -11.69
C ARG A 223 13.73 -24.71 -11.00
N PHE A 224 13.88 -24.19 -9.79
CA PHE A 224 15.11 -24.37 -9.01
C PHE A 224 15.40 -25.85 -8.73
N ARG A 225 14.38 -26.63 -8.38
CA ARG A 225 14.51 -28.08 -8.14
C ARG A 225 14.94 -28.83 -9.41
N ASP A 226 14.35 -28.48 -10.55
CA ASP A 226 14.74 -29.04 -11.84
C ASP A 226 16.18 -28.67 -12.23
N LEU A 227 16.59 -27.43 -11.99
CA LEU A 227 17.96 -26.97 -12.20
C LEU A 227 18.96 -27.75 -11.33
N VAL A 228 18.66 -27.94 -10.04
CA VAL A 228 19.52 -28.74 -9.13
C VAL A 228 19.64 -30.18 -9.64
N ARG A 229 18.54 -30.78 -10.07
CA ARG A 229 18.54 -32.13 -10.63
C ARG A 229 19.39 -32.21 -11.91
N ALA A 230 19.19 -31.28 -12.84
CA ALA A 230 19.96 -31.20 -14.08
C ALA A 230 21.46 -30.98 -13.83
N ALA A 231 21.82 -30.13 -12.86
CA ALA A 231 23.21 -29.88 -12.47
C ALA A 231 23.87 -31.15 -11.90
N ARG A 232 23.17 -31.91 -11.04
CA ARG A 232 23.67 -33.19 -10.51
C ARG A 232 23.85 -34.23 -11.60
N GLU A 233 22.86 -34.38 -12.49
CA GLU A 233 22.95 -35.30 -13.64
C GLU A 233 24.08 -34.91 -14.60
N SER A 234 24.35 -33.61 -14.76
CA SER A 234 25.46 -33.08 -15.56
C SER A 234 26.82 -33.39 -14.92
N ARG A 235 26.97 -33.19 -13.60
CA ARG A 235 28.19 -33.57 -12.86
C ARG A 235 28.52 -35.05 -13.03
N VAL A 236 27.55 -35.94 -12.84
CA VAL A 236 27.74 -37.39 -13.00
C VAL A 236 28.22 -37.75 -14.41
N ARG A 237 27.63 -37.14 -15.44
CA ARG A 237 28.06 -37.33 -16.84
C ARG A 237 29.46 -36.81 -17.10
N LEU A 238 29.82 -35.70 -16.48
CA LEU A 238 31.14 -35.10 -16.61
C LEU A 238 32.21 -35.97 -15.98
N ASP A 239 31.98 -36.46 -14.76
CA ASP A 239 32.91 -37.32 -14.04
C ASP A 239 33.16 -38.63 -14.80
N ALA A 240 32.10 -39.23 -15.37
CA ALA A 240 32.23 -40.42 -16.22
C ALA A 240 33.12 -40.15 -17.46
N ARG A 241 32.90 -39.02 -18.14
CA ARG A 241 33.70 -38.63 -19.31
C ARG A 241 35.16 -38.34 -18.95
N ALA A 242 35.42 -37.78 -17.77
CA ALA A 242 36.77 -37.55 -17.27
C ALA A 242 37.51 -38.87 -17.03
N VAL A 243 36.82 -39.86 -16.45
CA VAL A 243 37.36 -41.24 -16.28
C VAL A 243 37.69 -41.86 -17.64
N ASP A 244 36.77 -41.81 -18.61
CA ASP A 244 37.00 -42.37 -19.95
C ASP A 244 38.21 -41.72 -20.65
N GLN A 245 38.35 -40.39 -20.57
CA GLN A 245 39.52 -39.70 -21.10
C GLN A 245 40.82 -40.09 -20.40
N GLY A 246 40.79 -40.30 -19.08
CA GLY A 246 41.93 -40.80 -18.32
C GLY A 246 42.37 -42.19 -18.77
N GLN A 247 41.43 -43.11 -18.94
CA GLN A 247 41.71 -44.47 -19.43
C GLN A 247 42.28 -44.47 -20.85
N LEU A 248 41.76 -43.62 -21.74
CA LEU A 248 42.28 -43.46 -23.10
C LEU A 248 43.71 -42.93 -23.12
N ARG A 249 44.02 -41.93 -22.29
CA ARG A 249 45.39 -41.40 -22.16
C ARG A 249 46.36 -42.48 -21.67
N GLN A 250 45.99 -43.20 -20.62
CA GLN A 250 46.82 -44.29 -20.10
C GLN A 250 47.02 -45.42 -21.12
N GLY A 251 45.97 -45.78 -21.88
CA GLY A 251 46.07 -46.75 -22.97
C GLY A 251 47.02 -46.31 -24.09
N LEU A 252 46.99 -45.02 -24.46
CA LEU A 252 47.92 -44.45 -25.44
C LEU A 252 49.36 -44.44 -24.93
N GLU A 253 49.59 -44.08 -23.68
CA GLU A 253 50.91 -44.13 -23.05
C GLU A 253 51.48 -45.56 -23.05
N ASN A 254 50.65 -46.57 -22.78
CA ASN A 254 51.04 -47.97 -22.81
C ASN A 254 51.36 -48.49 -24.24
N LEU A 255 50.85 -47.83 -25.28
CA LEU A 255 51.07 -48.18 -26.70
C LEU A 255 52.25 -47.42 -27.32
N GLN A 256 52.83 -46.43 -26.62
CA GLN A 256 54.00 -45.65 -27.08
C GLN A 256 55.35 -46.26 -26.68
N PHE A 257 55.34 -47.48 -26.13
CA PHE A 257 56.51 -48.34 -25.92
C PHE A 257 56.52 -49.48 -26.95
#